data_AF-A0A6A8D8B4-F1
#
_entry.id   AF-A0A6A8D8B4-F1
#
_cell.length_a   1.000
_cell.length_b   1.000
_cell.length_c   1.000
_cell.angle_alpha   90.00
_cell.angle_beta   90.00
_cell.angle_gamma   90.00
#
_symmetry.space_group_name_H-M   'P 1'
#
loop_
_entity.id
_entity.type
_entity.pdbx_description
1 polymer ?
#
loop_
_entity_poly.entity_id
_entity_poly.type
_entity_poly.pdbx_seq_one_letter_code
_entity_poly.pdbx_strand_id
1 'polypeptide(L)'
;MDGYKQLVETECVHFFSKNKNSFETQHSLATRLGRTEEHITATLEHLVNTSFLEIRITGTQKLFYLKKDGNYVPNNEISRDEMEFQTIIHELDSLTKREKEIAFNVINGLDNQTIAENLSISFHTVKNHITSIYEKLGVKDRIQFTKKIYDKRR
;
A
#
# COMPACT_ATOMS: atom_id res chain seq x y z
N MET A 1 -12.54 25.29 15.02
CA MET A 1 -11.86 24.71 13.84
C MET A 1 -10.47 24.21 14.18
N ASP A 2 -9.70 24.89 15.05
CA ASP A 2 -8.33 24.47 15.42
C ASP A 2 -8.22 23.08 16.08
N GLY A 3 -9.16 22.71 16.96
CA GLY A 3 -9.10 21.43 17.67
C GLY A 3 -9.20 20.19 16.77
N TYR A 4 -9.93 20.29 15.64
CA TYR A 4 -10.04 19.18 14.69
C TYR A 4 -8.74 18.96 13.91
N LYS A 5 -8.09 20.05 13.50
CA LYS A 5 -6.82 20.01 12.76
C LYS A 5 -5.70 19.43 13.64
N GLN A 6 -5.64 19.86 14.90
CA GLN A 6 -4.65 19.39 15.86
C GLN A 6 -4.82 17.90 16.21
N LEU A 7 -6.06 17.40 16.24
CA LEU A 7 -6.34 15.97 16.42
C LEU A 7 -5.78 15.13 15.25
N VAL A 8 -6.07 15.53 14.01
CA VAL A 8 -5.59 14.82 12.81
C VAL A 8 -4.06 14.84 12.73
N GLU A 9 -3.44 15.97 13.06
CA GLU A 9 -1.97 16.07 13.12
C GLU A 9 -1.36 15.11 14.14
N THR A 10 -1.95 15.05 15.34
CA THR A 10 -1.51 14.13 16.40
C THR A 10 -1.62 12.67 15.95
N GLU A 11 -2.71 12.29 15.27
CA GLU A 11 -2.92 10.94 14.74
C GLU A 11 -1.87 10.57 13.68
N CYS A 12 -1.61 11.47 12.72
CA CYS A 12 -0.58 11.27 11.69
C CYS A 12 0.81 11.14 12.31
N VAL A 13 1.19 12.05 13.21
CA VAL A 13 2.49 12.03 13.90
C VAL A 13 2.66 10.74 14.69
N HIS A 14 1.63 10.33 15.44
CA HIS A 14 1.65 9.09 16.20
C HIS A 14 1.85 7.88 15.30
N PHE A 15 1.12 7.80 14.19
CA PHE A 15 1.23 6.72 13.22
C PHE A 15 2.66 6.58 12.69
N PHE A 16 3.25 7.64 12.14
CA PHE A 16 4.60 7.57 11.57
C PHE A 16 5.67 7.36 12.64
N SER A 17 5.48 7.87 13.85
CA SER A 17 6.40 7.64 14.97
C SER A 17 6.41 6.18 15.44
N LYS A 18 5.24 5.51 15.42
CA LYS A 18 5.12 4.07 15.71
C LYS A 18 5.61 3.21 14.55
N ASN A 19 5.45 3.68 13.32
CA ASN A 19 5.79 2.97 12.10
C ASN A 19 6.94 3.67 11.36
N LYS A 20 8.12 3.76 11.98
CA LYS A 20 9.25 4.56 11.49
C LYS A 20 9.76 4.23 10.08
N ASN A 21 9.36 3.07 9.53
CA ASN A 21 9.74 2.60 8.20
C ASN A 21 8.52 2.49 7.25
N SER A 22 7.36 3.01 7.63
CA SER A 22 6.17 2.99 6.77
C SER A 22 6.31 3.98 5.62
N PHE A 23 5.87 3.54 4.45
CA PHE A 23 5.65 4.39 3.28
C PHE A 23 4.16 4.40 3.01
N GLU A 24 3.52 5.55 3.18
CA GLU A 24 2.08 5.67 3.06
C GLU A 24 1.70 6.57 1.89
N THR A 25 0.68 6.16 1.13
CA THR A 25 -0.04 7.09 0.28
C THR A 25 -1.04 7.88 1.13
N GLN A 26 -1.55 8.98 0.58
CA GLN A 26 -2.66 9.70 1.22
C GLN A 26 -3.88 8.79 1.43
N HIS A 27 -4.21 7.96 0.44
CA HIS A 27 -5.31 6.99 0.53
C HIS A 27 -5.11 5.95 1.64
N SER A 28 -3.94 5.31 1.69
CA SER A 28 -3.66 4.24 2.64
C SER A 28 -3.61 4.77 4.08
N LEU A 29 -3.02 5.94 4.31
CA LEU A 29 -3.02 6.57 5.62
C LEU A 29 -4.43 6.96 6.06
N ALA A 30 -5.23 7.58 5.17
CA ALA A 30 -6.61 7.95 5.47
C ALA A 30 -7.44 6.72 5.89
N THR A 31 -7.30 5.62 5.16
CA THR A 31 -7.96 4.35 5.47
C THR A 31 -7.53 3.80 6.84
N ARG A 32 -6.22 3.77 7.12
CA ARG A 32 -5.67 3.28 8.40
C ARG A 32 -6.11 4.15 9.60
N LEU A 33 -6.31 5.45 9.40
CA LEU A 33 -6.77 6.39 10.42
C LEU A 33 -8.31 6.47 10.52
N GLY A 34 -9.06 5.78 9.67
CA GLY A 34 -10.53 5.89 9.62
C GLY A 34 -11.01 7.28 9.19
N ARG A 35 -10.28 7.94 8.27
CA ARG A 35 -10.55 9.30 7.77
C ARG A 35 -10.71 9.29 6.24
N THR A 36 -11.16 10.41 5.69
CA THR A 36 -11.13 10.66 4.24
C THR A 36 -9.80 11.30 3.84
N GLU A 37 -9.46 11.24 2.55
CA GLU A 37 -8.25 11.91 2.03
C GLU A 37 -8.29 13.42 2.27
N GLU A 38 -9.45 14.06 2.06
CA GLU A 38 -9.67 15.49 2.30
C GLU A 38 -9.35 15.90 3.74
N HIS A 39 -9.64 15.04 4.72
CA HIS A 39 -9.38 15.32 6.14
C HIS A 39 -7.88 15.39 6.46
N ILE A 40 -7.03 14.71 5.70
CA ILE A 40 -5.60 14.60 6.01
C ILE A 40 -4.69 15.36 5.04
N THR A 41 -5.19 15.82 3.89
CA THR A 41 -4.38 16.52 2.85
C THR A 41 -3.55 17.65 3.44
N ALA A 42 -4.22 18.61 4.08
CA ALA A 42 -3.57 19.81 4.62
C ALA A 42 -2.58 19.47 5.74
N THR A 43 -2.85 18.39 6.50
CA THR A 43 -1.96 17.90 7.56
C THR A 43 -0.72 17.25 6.97
N LEU A 44 -0.84 16.41 5.95
CA LEU A 44 0.32 15.79 5.29
C LEU A 44 1.22 16.84 4.64
N GLU A 45 0.64 17.82 3.96
CA GLU A 45 1.38 18.95 3.40
C GLU A 45 2.09 19.76 4.49
N HIS A 46 1.39 20.01 5.61
CA HIS A 46 1.99 20.68 6.76
C HIS A 46 3.19 19.89 7.32
N LEU A 47 3.05 18.58 7.53
CA LEU A 47 4.10 17.72 8.07
C LEU A 47 5.31 17.57 7.13
N VAL A 48 5.10 17.64 5.81
CA VAL A 48 6.20 17.73 4.85
C VAL A 48 6.89 19.09 4.95
N ASN A 49 6.12 20.18 5.01
CA ASN A 49 6.65 21.53 5.10
C ASN A 49 7.44 21.77 6.41
N THR A 50 7.02 21.15 7.52
CA THR A 50 7.72 21.20 8.81
C THR A 50 8.86 20.19 8.91
N SER A 51 9.19 19.47 7.82
CA SER A 51 10.25 18.46 7.81
C SER A 51 10.00 17.29 8.77
N PHE A 52 8.77 17.01 9.17
CA PHE A 52 8.45 15.78 9.90
C PHE A 52 8.35 14.58 8.94
N LEU A 53 7.81 14.81 7.73
CA LEU A 53 7.74 13.80 6.66
C LEU A 53 8.57 14.22 5.46
N GLU A 54 8.98 13.22 4.68
CA GLU A 54 9.44 13.38 3.31
C GLU A 54 8.41 12.81 2.35
N ILE A 55 8.46 13.29 1.10
CA ILE A 55 7.53 12.90 0.04
C ILE A 55 8.30 12.45 -1.19
N ARG A 56 7.86 11.35 -1.80
CA ARG A 56 8.35 10.89 -3.10
C ARG A 56 7.19 10.73 -4.08
N ILE A 57 7.40 11.17 -5.31
CA ILE A 57 6.44 10.98 -6.40
C ILE A 57 6.81 9.71 -7.17
N THR A 58 5.88 8.77 -7.27
CA THR A 58 6.03 7.52 -8.03
C THR A 58 4.87 7.40 -9.00
N GLY A 59 5.14 7.66 -10.28
CA GLY A 59 4.07 7.79 -11.28
C GLY A 59 3.13 8.95 -10.94
N THR A 60 1.86 8.65 -10.70
CA THR A 60 0.83 9.62 -10.28
C THR A 60 0.65 9.70 -8.76
N GLN A 61 1.35 8.87 -7.98
CA GLN A 61 1.11 8.73 -6.54
C GLN A 61 2.20 9.43 -5.72
N LYS A 62 1.78 9.99 -4.57
CA LYS A 62 2.66 10.58 -3.55
C LYS A 62 2.82 9.59 -2.40
N LEU A 63 4.06 9.26 -2.07
CA LEU A 63 4.43 8.42 -0.92
C LEU A 63 5.05 9.30 0.16
N PHE A 64 4.46 9.26 1.35
CA PHE A 64 4.87 9.99 2.55
C PHE A 64 5.57 9.04 3.52
N TYR A 65 6.67 9.48 4.13
CA TYR A 65 7.44 8.69 5.08
C TYR A 65 8.14 9.59 6.10
N LEU A 66 8.46 9.06 7.28
CA LEU A 66 9.06 9.83 8.37
C LEU A 66 10.47 10.34 8.00
N LYS A 67 10.72 11.64 8.17
CA LYS A 67 12.05 12.23 8.03
C LYS A 67 12.92 11.78 9.21
N LYS A 68 14.11 11.24 8.93
CA LYS A 68 15.06 10.78 9.95
C LYS A 68 16.12 11.86 10.16
N ASP A 69 16.19 12.44 11.35
CA ASP A 69 17.19 13.46 11.68
C ASP A 69 18.63 12.92 11.49
N GLY A 70 19.33 13.41 10.46
CA GLY A 70 20.74 13.77 10.53
C GLY A 70 21.84 12.73 10.29
N ASN A 71 21.57 11.42 10.24
CA ASN A 71 22.51 10.43 9.68
C ASN A 71 21.76 9.18 9.20
N TYR A 72 21.24 9.25 7.98
CA TYR A 72 20.98 8.07 7.17
C TYR A 72 21.84 8.16 5.92
N VAL A 73 22.96 7.44 5.95
CA VAL A 73 23.61 6.96 4.73
C VAL A 73 23.05 5.56 4.51
N PRO A 74 22.37 5.24 3.39
CA PRO A 74 22.25 3.86 2.99
C PRO A 74 23.65 3.38 2.59
N ASN A 75 24.47 2.98 3.55
CA ASN A 75 25.58 2.08 3.29
C ASN A 75 24.99 0.67 3.45
N ASN A 76 24.37 0.03 2.47
CA ASN A 76 24.43 0.19 1.02
C ASN A 76 23.02 0.41 0.45
N GLU A 77 22.96 0.82 -0.82
CA GLU A 77 21.84 0.66 -1.75
C GLU A 77 20.66 -0.16 -1.18
N ILE A 78 19.59 0.50 -0.72
CA ILE A 78 18.30 -0.19 -0.77
C ILE A 78 18.09 -0.41 -2.26
N SER A 79 18.26 -1.64 -2.71
CA SER A 79 18.08 -1.99 -4.11
C SER A 79 16.69 -1.53 -4.53
N ARG A 80 16.53 -1.19 -5.81
CA ARG A 80 15.21 -0.89 -6.38
C ARG A 80 14.20 -1.96 -5.97
N ASP A 81 14.67 -3.20 -5.88
CA ASP A 81 13.95 -4.42 -5.52
C ASP A 81 13.44 -4.44 -4.07
N GLU A 82 14.22 -4.02 -3.07
CA GLU A 82 13.77 -3.98 -1.66
C GLU A 82 12.67 -2.92 -1.42
N MET A 83 12.80 -1.76 -2.03
CA MET A 83 11.79 -0.70 -1.96
C MET A 83 10.51 -1.09 -2.71
N GLU A 84 10.69 -1.77 -3.83
CA GLU A 84 9.62 -2.34 -4.62
C GLU A 84 8.91 -3.53 -3.94
N PHE A 85 9.61 -4.28 -3.07
CA PHE A 85 9.04 -5.37 -2.27
C PHE A 85 8.16 -4.85 -1.14
N GLN A 86 8.59 -3.82 -0.41
CA GLN A 86 7.79 -3.17 0.64
C GLN A 86 6.52 -2.53 0.08
N THR A 87 6.60 -1.97 -1.13
CA THR A 87 5.43 -1.42 -1.84
C THR A 87 4.40 -2.51 -2.13
N ILE A 88 4.83 -3.73 -2.49
CA ILE A 88 3.92 -4.84 -2.74
C ILE A 88 3.26 -5.36 -1.46
N ILE A 89 4.01 -5.47 -0.36
CA ILE A 89 3.41 -5.85 0.93
C ILE A 89 2.31 -4.86 1.33
N HIS A 90 2.54 -3.56 1.11
CA HIS A 90 1.54 -2.51 1.33
C HIS A 90 0.37 -2.56 0.33
N GLU A 91 0.62 -2.85 -0.94
CA GLU A 91 -0.46 -2.98 -1.94
C GLU A 91 -1.34 -4.20 -1.64
N LEU A 92 -0.76 -5.32 -1.19
CA LEU A 92 -1.52 -6.48 -0.72
C LEU A 92 -2.34 -6.16 0.53
N ASP A 93 -1.91 -5.22 1.37
CA ASP A 93 -2.69 -4.75 2.52
C ASP A 93 -3.99 -4.05 2.15
N SER A 94 -4.10 -3.48 0.95
CA SER A 94 -5.34 -2.90 0.42
C SER A 94 -6.40 -3.96 0.05
N LEU A 95 -5.98 -5.22 -0.07
CA LEU A 95 -6.87 -6.34 -0.38
C LEU A 95 -7.63 -6.77 0.88
N THR A 96 -8.93 -7.01 0.70
CA THR A 96 -9.76 -7.67 1.71
C THR A 96 -9.25 -9.08 1.99
N LYS A 97 -9.64 -9.67 3.13
CA LYS A 97 -9.27 -11.05 3.47
C LYS A 97 -9.53 -12.04 2.33
N ARG A 98 -10.70 -11.92 1.68
CA ARG A 98 -11.08 -12.81 0.58
C ARG A 98 -10.25 -12.59 -0.68
N GLU A 99 -9.95 -11.34 -1.00
CA GLU A 99 -9.07 -11.00 -2.11
C GLU A 99 -7.64 -11.49 -1.86
N LYS A 100 -7.13 -11.42 -0.62
CA LYS A 100 -5.83 -11.99 -0.23
C LYS A 100 -5.79 -13.50 -0.44
N GLU A 101 -6.83 -14.23 -0.03
CA GLU A 101 -6.95 -15.68 -0.27
C GLU A 101 -6.90 -16.00 -1.77
N ILE A 102 -7.68 -15.29 -2.60
CA ILE A 102 -7.72 -15.50 -4.05
C ILE A 102 -6.37 -15.15 -4.68
N ALA A 103 -5.79 -14.00 -4.34
CA ALA A 103 -4.47 -13.58 -4.80
C ALA A 103 -3.40 -14.63 -4.50
N PHE A 104 -3.43 -15.22 -3.30
CA PHE A 104 -2.48 -16.28 -2.91
C PHE A 104 -2.62 -17.53 -3.79
N ASN A 105 -3.85 -17.96 -4.08
CA ASN A 105 -4.07 -19.09 -5.00
C ASN A 105 -3.61 -18.77 -6.43
N VAL A 106 -3.82 -17.55 -6.91
CA VAL A 106 -3.32 -17.11 -8.23
C VAL A 106 -1.79 -17.12 -8.27
N ILE A 107 -1.12 -16.64 -7.21
CA ILE A 107 0.35 -16.68 -7.09
C ILE A 107 0.83 -18.14 -7.14
N ASN A 108 0.13 -19.06 -6.50
CA ASN A 108 0.43 -20.50 -6.55
C ASN A 108 0.12 -21.17 -7.90
N GLY A 109 -0.31 -20.40 -8.90
CA GLY A 109 -0.52 -20.89 -10.26
C GLY A 109 -1.86 -21.60 -10.48
N LEU A 110 -2.77 -21.59 -9.51
CA LEU A 110 -4.08 -22.22 -9.67
C LEU A 110 -4.92 -21.46 -10.68
N ASP A 111 -5.72 -22.14 -11.49
CA ASP A 111 -6.67 -21.50 -12.40
C ASP A 111 -7.96 -21.07 -11.68
N ASN A 112 -8.78 -20.26 -12.34
CA ASN A 112 -9.98 -19.69 -11.73
C ASN A 112 -11.01 -20.76 -11.36
N GLN A 113 -11.01 -21.90 -12.06
CA GLN A 113 -11.91 -23.02 -11.80
C GLN A 113 -11.51 -23.73 -10.50
N THR A 114 -10.23 -24.05 -10.35
CA THR A 114 -9.65 -24.64 -9.14
C THR A 114 -9.81 -23.71 -7.94
N ILE A 115 -9.65 -22.39 -8.14
CA ILE A 115 -9.88 -21.39 -7.09
C ILE A 115 -11.35 -21.38 -6.65
N ALA A 116 -12.28 -21.45 -7.60
CA ALA A 116 -13.71 -21.48 -7.32
C ALA A 116 -14.08 -22.71 -6.47
N GLU A 117 -13.54 -23.87 -6.84
CA GLU A 117 -13.73 -25.13 -6.11
C GLU A 117 -13.12 -25.07 -4.71
N ASN A 118 -11.85 -24.72 -4.59
CA ASN A 118 -11.13 -24.63 -3.30
C ASN A 118 -11.80 -23.67 -2.32
N LEU A 119 -12.38 -22.60 -2.84
CA LEU A 119 -12.99 -21.55 -2.04
C LEU A 119 -14.51 -21.66 -1.97
N SER A 120 -15.10 -22.70 -2.56
CA SER A 120 -16.54 -22.98 -2.60
C SER A 120 -17.39 -21.77 -3.05
N ILE A 121 -16.97 -21.10 -4.12
CA ILE A 121 -17.67 -19.96 -4.73
C ILE A 121 -17.81 -20.16 -6.24
N SER A 122 -18.67 -19.37 -6.90
CA SER A 122 -18.83 -19.49 -8.35
C SER A 122 -17.60 -19.02 -9.12
N PHE A 123 -17.36 -19.60 -10.30
CA PHE A 123 -16.33 -19.13 -11.24
C PHE A 123 -16.50 -17.64 -11.57
N HIS A 124 -17.74 -17.16 -11.70
CA HIS A 124 -18.03 -15.76 -11.92
C HIS A 124 -17.60 -14.88 -10.74
N THR A 125 -17.86 -15.33 -9.50
CA THR A 125 -17.42 -14.65 -8.27
C THR A 125 -15.89 -14.55 -8.21
N VAL A 126 -15.17 -15.61 -8.58
CA VAL A 126 -13.70 -15.59 -8.67
C VAL A 126 -13.24 -14.54 -9.70
N LYS A 127 -13.85 -14.49 -10.89
CA LYS A 127 -13.51 -13.48 -11.90
C LYS A 127 -13.71 -12.06 -11.37
N ASN A 128 -14.81 -11.79 -10.68
CA ASN A 128 -15.09 -10.47 -10.12
C ASN A 128 -14.04 -10.06 -9.08
N HIS A 129 -13.70 -10.97 -8.16
CA HIS A 129 -12.62 -10.71 -7.20
C HIS A 129 -11.27 -10.48 -7.87
N ILE A 130 -10.93 -11.27 -8.91
CA ILE A 130 -9.69 -11.08 -9.66
C ILE A 130 -9.65 -9.71 -10.35
N THR A 131 -10.77 -9.27 -10.95
CA THR A 131 -10.87 -7.92 -11.52
C THR A 131 -10.62 -6.86 -10.45
N SER A 132 -11.28 -6.95 -9.29
CA SER A 132 -11.07 -5.99 -8.19
C SER A 132 -9.64 -6.01 -7.65
N ILE A 133 -9.02 -7.19 -7.54
CA ILE A 133 -7.60 -7.31 -7.16
C ILE A 133 -6.72 -6.58 -8.18
N TYR A 134 -6.94 -6.81 -9.46
CA TYR A 134 -6.13 -6.21 -10.52
C TYR A 134 -6.28 -4.69 -10.56
N GLU A 135 -7.50 -4.17 -10.40
CA GLU A 135 -7.76 -2.74 -10.27
C GLU A 135 -7.04 -2.13 -9.07
N LYS A 136 -7.18 -2.74 -7.88
CA LYS A 136 -6.52 -2.27 -6.66
C LYS A 136 -4.99 -2.28 -6.75
N LEU A 137 -4.43 -3.27 -7.45
CA LEU A 137 -2.98 -3.42 -7.61
C LEU A 137 -2.43 -2.72 -8.85
N GLY A 138 -3.28 -2.05 -9.65
CA GLY A 138 -2.89 -1.34 -10.86
C GLY A 138 -2.28 -2.23 -11.95
N VAL A 139 -2.68 -3.50 -12.01
CA VAL A 139 -2.22 -4.47 -13.04
C VAL A 139 -3.37 -4.82 -13.97
N LYS A 140 -3.06 -5.19 -15.22
CA LYS A 140 -4.12 -5.43 -16.23
C LYS A 140 -4.50 -6.89 -16.39
N ASP A 141 -3.62 -7.81 -16.01
CA ASP A 141 -3.79 -9.23 -16.27
C ASP A 141 -3.01 -10.10 -15.29
N ARG A 142 -3.25 -11.41 -15.36
CA ARG A 142 -2.60 -12.42 -14.52
C ARG A 142 -1.09 -12.39 -14.65
N ILE A 143 -0.56 -12.16 -15.86
CA ILE A 143 0.88 -12.19 -16.10
C ILE A 143 1.53 -10.99 -15.43
N GLN A 144 0.94 -9.79 -15.55
CA GLN A 144 1.41 -8.60 -14.86
C GLN A 144 1.30 -8.76 -13.34
N PHE A 145 0.20 -9.34 -12.85
CA PHE A 145 0.05 -9.64 -11.43
C PHE A 145 1.13 -10.60 -10.94
N THR A 146 1.29 -11.78 -11.56
CA THR A 146 2.28 -12.77 -11.13
C THR A 146 3.69 -12.24 -11.30
N LYS A 147 4.01 -11.57 -12.41
CA LYS A 147 5.31 -10.91 -12.62
C LYS A 147 5.60 -9.89 -11.53
N LYS A 148 4.64 -9.02 -11.22
CA LYS A 148 4.77 -8.02 -10.15
C LYS A 148 5.13 -8.67 -8.82
N ILE A 149 4.55 -9.84 -8.50
CA ILE A 149 4.88 -10.60 -7.28
C ILE A 149 6.20 -11.39 -7.37
N TYR A 150 6.48 -12.07 -8.49
CA TYR A 150 7.61 -13.00 -8.64
C TYR A 150 8.95 -12.33 -8.97
N ASP A 151 8.96 -11.23 -9.72
CA ASP A 151 10.18 -10.45 -9.98
C ASP A 151 10.84 -9.96 -8.68
N LYS A 152 10.12 -10.05 -7.54
CA LYS A 152 10.53 -9.52 -6.24
C LYS A 152 10.73 -10.58 -5.15
N ARG A 153 10.63 -11.88 -5.51
CA ARG A 153 11.04 -13.01 -4.65
C ARG A 153 12.50 -13.43 -4.88
N ARG A 154 13.18 -12.80 -5.84
CA ARG A 154 14.53 -13.11 -6.31
C ARG A 154 15.48 -12.01 -5.90
#